data_AF-A0A1F5VH01-F1
#
_entry.id   AF-A0A1F5VH01-F1
#
_cell.length_a   1.000
_cell.length_b   1.000
_cell.length_c   1.000
_cell.angle_alpha   90.00
_cell.angle_beta   90.00
_cell.angle_gamma   90.00
#
_symmetry.space_group_name_H-M   'P 1'
#
loop_
_entity.id
_entity.type
_entity.pdbx_description
1 polymer ?
#
loop_
_entity_poly.entity_id
_entity_poly.type
_entity_poly.pdbx_seq_one_letter_code
_entity_poly.pdbx_strand_id
1 'polypeptide(L)'
;MLKQVVSIQKRISVLKENYEKKLVGLNLQLQQIRNRCSHTFKVVKPPVLAKSLVDGARIGHDETGQKKCQPDFTITCENCNQSRYHNVFNCCPRCFKKVKWATFDLRERHFGEGYSYYGAAIYKCTKCPFEVIRDEWNR
;
A
#
# COMPACT_ATOMS: atom_id res chain seq x y z
N MET A 1 36.64 39.89 -2.83
CA MET A 1 35.43 39.09 -3.11
C MET A 1 35.67 37.57 -3.05
N LEU A 2 36.65 36.99 -3.76
CA LEU A 2 36.92 35.54 -3.74
C LEU A 2 37.13 34.92 -2.34
N LYS A 3 37.91 35.55 -1.45
CA LYS A 3 38.14 35.04 -0.07
C LYS A 3 36.86 34.95 0.78
N GLN A 4 35.91 35.88 0.59
CA GLN A 4 34.61 35.84 1.28
C GLN A 4 33.72 34.71 0.73
N VAL A 5 33.71 34.49 -0.59
CA VAL A 5 32.97 33.38 -1.22
C VAL A 5 33.49 32.03 -0.74
N VAL A 6 34.81 31.84 -0.67
CA VAL A 6 35.43 30.60 -0.15
C VAL A 6 35.10 30.37 1.33
N SER A 7 35.09 31.43 2.14
CA SER A 7 34.70 31.36 3.56
C SER A 7 33.23 30.98 3.74
N ILE A 8 32.34 31.51 2.91
CA ILE A 8 30.90 31.17 2.92
C ILE A 8 30.70 29.72 2.48
N GLN A 9 31.35 29.27 1.40
CA GLN A 9 31.28 27.88 0.94
C GLN A 9 31.73 26.89 2.01
N LYS A 10 32.81 27.20 2.73
CA LYS A 10 33.30 26.39 3.85
C LYS A 10 32.31 26.35 5.02
N ARG A 11 31.62 27.45 5.32
CA ARG A 11 30.55 27.47 6.34
C ARG A 11 29.36 26.60 5.92
N ILE A 12 28.97 26.66 4.65
CA ILE A 12 27.87 25.84 4.10
C ILE A 12 28.23 24.35 4.18
N SER A 13 29.46 23.95 3.85
CA SER A 13 29.86 22.53 3.91
C SER A 13 29.80 22.00 5.34
N VAL A 14 30.31 22.75 6.32
CA VAL A 14 30.26 22.37 7.74
C VAL A 14 28.81 22.26 8.24
N LEU A 15 27.93 23.18 7.83
CA LEU A 15 26.51 23.10 8.18
C LEU A 15 25.83 21.87 7.59
N LYS A 16 26.13 21.52 6.33
CA LYS A 16 25.62 20.29 5.70
C LYS A 16 26.08 19.04 6.44
N GLU A 17 27.37 18.92 6.73
CA GLU A 17 27.91 17.77 7.47
C GLU A 17 27.28 17.63 8.86
N ASN A 18 27.09 18.75 9.58
CA ASN A 18 26.45 18.73 10.89
C ASN A 18 24.97 18.32 10.80
N TYR A 19 24.26 18.78 9.76
CA TYR A 19 22.88 18.40 9.50
C TYR A 19 22.76 16.90 9.17
N GLU A 20 23.62 16.38 8.31
CA GLU A 20 23.68 14.96 7.96
C GLU A 20 23.96 14.08 9.19
N LYS A 21 24.93 14.44 10.03
CA LYS A 21 25.20 13.73 11.29
C LYS A 21 23.99 13.71 12.21
N LYS A 22 23.29 14.84 12.34
CA LYS A 22 22.07 14.94 13.16
C LYS A 22 20.95 14.07 12.60
N LEU A 23 20.76 14.06 11.28
CA LEU A 23 19.78 13.19 10.62
C LEU A 23 20.07 11.71 10.86
N VAL A 24 21.32 11.28 10.75
CA VAL A 24 21.73 9.90 11.03
C VAL A 24 21.41 9.52 12.48
N GLY A 25 21.76 10.39 13.45
CA GLY A 25 21.45 10.17 14.86
C GLY A 25 19.95 10.02 15.14
N LEU A 26 19.13 10.90 14.57
CA LEU A 26 17.66 10.84 14.70
C LEU A 26 17.07 9.58 14.06
N ASN A 27 17.59 9.16 12.89
CA ASN A 27 17.14 7.93 12.23
C ASN A 27 17.45 6.69 13.05
N LEU A 28 18.62 6.62 13.69
CA LEU A 28 18.98 5.53 14.60
C LEU A 28 18.05 5.49 15.83
N GLN A 29 17.73 6.64 16.42
CA GLN A 29 16.77 6.72 17.53
C GLN A 29 15.38 6.25 17.11
N LEU A 30 14.89 6.69 15.95
CA LEU A 30 13.62 6.23 15.40
C LEU A 30 13.61 4.71 15.13
N GLN A 31 14.72 4.16 14.63
CA GLN A 31 14.85 2.73 14.42
C GLN A 31 14.81 1.95 15.75
N GLN A 32 15.47 2.45 16.79
CA GLN A 32 15.41 1.83 18.13
C GLN A 32 13.98 1.83 18.70
N ILE A 33 13.25 2.95 18.56
CA ILE A 33 11.83 3.04 18.96
C ILE A 33 10.99 2.01 18.19
N ARG A 34 11.17 1.92 16.87
CA ARG A 34 10.42 0.99 16.02
C ARG A 34 10.72 -0.47 16.35
N ASN A 35 11.97 -0.83 16.59
CA ASN A 35 12.37 -2.21 16.92
C ASN A 35 11.79 -2.71 18.25
N ARG A 36 11.50 -1.79 19.19
CA ARG A 36 10.90 -2.12 20.48
C ARG A 36 9.38 -1.96 20.50
N CYS A 37 8.79 -1.55 19.39
CA CYS A 37 7.35 -1.30 19.30
C CYS A 37 6.60 -2.63 19.15
N SER A 38 5.57 -2.83 19.98
CA SER A 38 4.63 -3.96 19.86
C SER A 38 3.71 -3.89 18.63
N HIS A 39 3.79 -2.80 17.88
CA HIS A 39 3.03 -2.49 16.68
C HIS A 39 1.52 -2.77 16.72
N THR A 40 0.75 -1.72 16.96
CA THR A 40 -0.69 -1.69 16.64
C THR A 40 -0.89 -0.92 15.35
N PHE A 41 -1.30 -1.59 14.27
CA PHE A 41 -1.50 -0.98 12.96
C PHE A 41 -2.97 -0.60 12.74
N LYS A 42 -3.19 0.55 12.09
CA LYS A 42 -4.46 0.94 11.52
C LYS A 42 -4.32 1.30 10.05
N VAL A 43 -5.42 1.24 9.31
CA VAL A 43 -5.48 1.79 7.95
C VAL A 43 -5.64 3.31 8.05
N VAL A 44 -4.73 4.06 7.42
CA VAL A 44 -4.82 5.54 7.38
C VAL A 44 -5.75 6.00 6.26
N LYS A 45 -5.67 5.33 5.11
CA LYS A 45 -6.54 5.58 3.96
C LYS A 45 -7.04 4.24 3.42
N PRO A 46 -8.32 3.88 3.61
CA PRO A 46 -8.85 2.64 3.08
C PRO A 46 -8.82 2.68 1.55
N PRO A 47 -8.57 1.53 0.89
CA PRO A 47 -8.66 1.45 -0.55
C PRO A 47 -10.12 1.66 -0.96
N VAL A 48 -10.34 2.52 -1.96
CA VAL A 48 -11.66 2.69 -2.57
C VAL A 48 -11.82 1.57 -3.59
N LEU A 49 -12.75 0.66 -3.33
CA LEU A 49 -13.00 -0.52 -4.17
C LEU A 49 -14.44 -0.48 -4.67
N ALA A 50 -14.60 -0.62 -5.98
CA ALA A 50 -15.91 -0.80 -6.57
C ALA A 50 -16.60 -2.06 -6.01
N LYS A 51 -17.93 -2.04 -5.96
CA LYS A 51 -18.72 -3.22 -5.55
C LYS A 51 -18.79 -4.20 -6.70
N SER A 52 -18.71 -5.49 -6.39
CA SER A 52 -19.13 -6.52 -7.34
C SER A 52 -20.66 -6.63 -7.34
N LEU A 53 -21.22 -7.18 -8.43
CA LEU A 53 -22.61 -7.63 -8.45
C LEU A 53 -22.86 -8.82 -7.51
N VAL A 54 -21.81 -9.56 -7.16
CA VAL A 54 -21.89 -10.61 -6.13
C VAL A 54 -21.73 -9.98 -4.76
N ASP A 55 -22.72 -10.20 -3.90
CA ASP A 55 -22.75 -9.64 -2.56
C ASP A 55 -21.51 -10.02 -1.73
N GLY A 56 -20.99 -9.03 -1.01
CA GLY A 56 -19.83 -9.18 -0.15
C GLY A 56 -18.47 -9.11 -0.86
N ALA A 57 -18.42 -9.28 -2.17
CA ALA A 57 -17.19 -9.20 -2.96
C ALA A 57 -16.91 -7.77 -3.47
N ARG A 58 -15.63 -7.47 -3.72
CA ARG A 58 -15.16 -6.16 -4.18
C ARG A 58 -14.39 -6.30 -5.47
N ILE A 59 -14.47 -5.30 -6.33
CA ILE A 59 -13.67 -5.26 -7.56
C ILE A 59 -12.37 -4.52 -7.26
N GLY A 60 -11.25 -5.12 -7.65
CA GLY A 60 -9.90 -4.63 -7.42
C GLY A 60 -9.43 -3.61 -8.46
N HIS A 61 -10.33 -2.75 -8.91
CA HIS A 61 -10.03 -1.47 -9.54
C HIS A 61 -10.87 -0.39 -8.84
N ASP A 62 -10.47 0.87 -8.98
CA ASP A 62 -11.23 1.98 -8.41
C ASP A 62 -12.61 2.13 -9.09
N GLU A 63 -13.47 2.95 -8.49
CA GLU A 63 -14.82 3.24 -9.00
C GLU A 63 -14.82 3.93 -10.36
N THR A 64 -13.67 4.43 -10.84
CA THR A 64 -13.53 5.08 -12.15
C THR A 64 -13.34 4.09 -13.30
N GLY A 65 -13.26 2.79 -12.99
CA GLY A 65 -13.09 1.74 -14.00
C GLY A 65 -11.69 1.70 -14.62
N GLN A 66 -10.73 2.47 -14.10
CA GLN A 66 -9.37 2.48 -14.61
C GLN A 66 -8.65 1.20 -14.18
N LYS A 67 -8.56 0.25 -15.13
CA LYS A 67 -7.89 -1.07 -14.99
C LYS A 67 -6.44 -1.02 -14.48
N LYS A 68 -5.80 0.16 -14.46
CA LYS A 68 -4.40 0.35 -14.02
C LYS A 68 -4.24 0.70 -12.54
N CYS A 69 -5.32 1.02 -11.82
CA CYS A 69 -5.23 1.31 -10.40
C CYS A 69 -5.16 0.01 -9.59
N GLN A 70 -3.94 -0.40 -9.26
CA GLN A 70 -3.69 -1.33 -8.16
C GLN A 70 -4.25 -0.69 -6.88
N PRO A 71 -5.29 -1.26 -6.23
CA PRO A 71 -5.89 -0.62 -5.07
C PRO A 71 -4.96 -0.81 -3.89
N ASP A 72 -4.06 0.15 -3.74
CA ASP A 72 -3.07 0.13 -2.69
C ASP A 72 -3.55 0.92 -1.47
N PHE A 73 -3.06 0.51 -0.32
CA PHE A 73 -3.41 1.13 0.95
C PHE A 73 -2.22 1.14 1.89
N THR A 74 -2.22 2.14 2.77
CA THR A 74 -1.17 2.31 3.78
C THR A 74 -1.74 1.96 5.15
N ILE A 75 -1.02 1.09 5.85
CA ILE A 75 -1.21 0.88 7.28
C ILE A 75 -0.13 1.64 8.04
N THR A 76 -0.49 2.25 9.15
CA THR A 76 0.43 2.99 10.01
C THR A 76 0.29 2.50 11.43
N CYS A 77 1.44 2.28 12.09
CA CYS A 77 1.47 1.94 13.48
C CYS A 77 1.11 3.16 14.33
N GLU A 78 0.14 3.02 15.22
CA GLU A 78 -0.34 4.11 16.08
C GLU A 78 0.69 4.55 17.12
N ASN A 79 1.65 3.69 17.46
CA ASN A 79 2.62 3.92 18.53
C ASN A 79 3.93 4.53 18.03
N CYS A 80 4.39 4.14 16.83
CA CYS A 80 5.70 4.55 16.30
C CYS A 80 5.64 5.18 14.90
N ASN A 81 4.43 5.40 14.37
CA ASN A 81 4.19 5.97 13.04
C ASN A 81 4.92 5.24 11.90
N GLN A 82 5.31 3.98 12.11
CA GLN A 82 5.85 3.17 11.03
C GLN A 82 4.73 2.85 10.05
N SER A 83 4.92 3.25 8.79
CA SER A 83 3.97 2.97 7.72
C SER A 83 4.44 1.79 6.87
N ARG A 84 3.48 1.01 6.36
CA ARG A 84 3.71 -0.05 5.38
C ARG A 84 2.70 0.08 4.25
N TYR A 85 3.19 -0.12 3.04
CA TYR A 85 2.39 -0.07 1.82
C TYR A 85 2.00 -1.48 1.42
N HIS A 86 0.73 -1.67 1.09
CA HIS A 86 0.15 -2.95 0.73
C HIS A 86 -0.81 -2.81 -0.44
N ASN A 87 -1.05 -3.94 -1.11
CA ASN A 87 -2.02 -4.06 -2.17
C ASN A 87 -3.15 -4.99 -1.71
N VAL A 88 -4.40 -4.70 -2.06
CA VAL A 88 -5.56 -5.52 -1.63
C VAL A 88 -5.50 -6.99 -2.08
N PHE A 89 -4.75 -7.30 -3.15
CA PHE A 89 -4.53 -8.66 -3.64
C PHE A 89 -3.48 -9.44 -2.84
N ASN A 90 -2.65 -8.77 -2.02
CA ASN A 90 -1.64 -9.42 -1.18
C ASN A 90 -1.95 -9.34 0.33
N CYS A 91 -2.69 -8.32 0.76
CA CYS A 91 -2.97 -8.06 2.16
C CYS A 91 -4.41 -7.55 2.34
N CYS A 92 -5.12 -8.12 3.30
CA CYS A 92 -6.48 -7.73 3.59
C CYS A 92 -6.51 -6.38 4.32
N PRO A 93 -7.25 -5.37 3.81
CA PRO A 93 -7.35 -4.06 4.47
C PRO A 93 -8.14 -4.11 5.79
N ARG A 94 -8.89 -5.20 6.06
CA ARG A 94 -9.68 -5.35 7.30
C ARG A 94 -8.89 -5.97 8.46
N CYS A 95 -8.05 -6.97 8.17
CA CYS A 95 -7.41 -7.77 9.21
C CYS A 95 -5.89 -7.96 9.03
N PHE A 96 -5.31 -7.36 7.99
CA PHE A 96 -3.88 -7.37 7.66
C PHE A 96 -3.27 -8.77 7.47
N LYS A 97 -4.12 -9.78 7.23
CA LYS A 97 -3.69 -11.13 6.85
C LYS A 97 -3.57 -11.26 5.33
N LYS A 98 -2.84 -12.29 4.91
CA LYS A 98 -2.57 -12.55 3.50
C LYS A 98 -3.88 -12.72 2.73
N VAL A 99 -3.87 -12.22 1.51
CA VAL A 99 -4.88 -12.49 0.50
C VAL A 99 -4.23 -13.42 -0.53
N LYS A 100 -4.98 -14.43 -1.00
CA LYS A 100 -4.51 -15.44 -1.94
C LYS A 100 -5.50 -15.62 -3.07
N TRP A 101 -4.99 -15.97 -4.25
CA TRP A 101 -5.81 -16.46 -5.35
C TRP A 101 -6.59 -17.70 -4.89
N ALA A 102 -7.89 -17.73 -5.19
CA ALA A 102 -8.80 -18.79 -4.77
C ALA A 102 -9.38 -19.56 -5.96
N THR A 103 -9.96 -18.85 -6.93
CA THR A 103 -10.60 -19.47 -8.08
C THR A 103 -10.79 -18.46 -9.22
N PHE A 104 -11.41 -18.91 -10.31
CA PHE A 104 -11.76 -18.13 -11.47
C PHE A 104 -13.27 -18.27 -11.74
N ASP A 105 -13.93 -17.18 -12.14
CA ASP A 105 -15.36 -17.16 -12.49
C ASP A 105 -15.60 -16.31 -13.75
N LEU A 106 -16.84 -16.28 -14.23
CA LEU A 106 -17.30 -15.48 -15.36
C LEU A 106 -17.27 -13.98 -15.01
N ARG A 107 -16.80 -13.17 -15.97
CA ARG A 107 -16.73 -11.72 -15.82
C ARG A 107 -18.13 -11.11 -15.68
N GLU A 108 -19.10 -11.61 -16.45
CA GLU A 108 -20.49 -11.15 -16.44
C GLU A 108 -21.08 -11.17 -15.03
N ARG A 109 -20.74 -12.21 -14.25
CA ARG A 109 -21.29 -12.41 -12.91
C ARG A 109 -20.87 -11.32 -11.92
N HIS A 110 -19.64 -10.83 -12.06
CA HIS A 110 -19.04 -9.93 -11.09
C HIS A 110 -19.06 -8.47 -11.53
N PHE A 111 -18.91 -8.24 -12.84
CA PHE A 111 -18.76 -6.93 -13.45
C PHE A 111 -20.01 -6.51 -14.26
N GLY A 112 -20.94 -7.42 -14.55
CA GLY A 112 -22.15 -7.15 -15.34
C GLY A 112 -21.93 -7.18 -16.85
N GLU A 113 -20.71 -7.43 -17.29
CA GLU A 113 -20.31 -7.35 -18.68
C GLU A 113 -19.37 -8.51 -19.03
N GLY A 114 -19.61 -9.12 -20.19
CA GLY A 114 -18.76 -10.17 -20.75
C GLY A 114 -17.64 -9.63 -21.61
N TYR A 115 -16.53 -10.35 -21.67
CA TYR A 115 -15.46 -10.12 -22.66
C TYR A 115 -14.83 -11.45 -23.01
N SER A 116 -14.69 -11.76 -24.31
CA SER A 116 -14.26 -13.08 -24.80
C SER A 116 -12.90 -13.57 -24.29
N TYR A 117 -12.05 -12.67 -23.78
CA TYR A 117 -10.68 -12.98 -23.36
C TYR A 117 -10.42 -12.74 -21.88
N TYR A 118 -11.41 -12.26 -21.12
CA TYR A 118 -11.24 -11.91 -19.72
C TYR A 118 -12.23 -12.69 -18.86
N GLY A 119 -11.78 -13.11 -17.69
CA GLY A 119 -12.66 -13.58 -16.62
C GLY A 119 -12.31 -12.95 -15.29
N ALA A 120 -12.97 -13.43 -14.24
CA ALA A 120 -12.91 -12.89 -12.91
C ALA A 120 -12.00 -13.76 -12.03
N ALA A 121 -10.76 -13.34 -11.79
CA ALA A 121 -9.89 -13.97 -10.81
C ALA A 121 -10.29 -13.53 -9.40
N ILE A 122 -10.66 -14.50 -8.56
CA ILE A 122 -11.14 -14.25 -7.19
C ILE A 122 -9.99 -14.47 -6.21
N TYR A 123 -9.77 -13.46 -5.36
CA TYR A 123 -8.80 -13.49 -4.28
C TYR A 123 -9.49 -13.39 -2.93
N LYS A 124 -9.13 -14.28 -1.99
CA LYS A 124 -9.74 -14.37 -0.66
C LYS A 124 -8.73 -14.10 0.44
N CYS A 125 -9.16 -13.40 1.48
CA CYS A 125 -8.39 -13.31 2.71
C CYS A 125 -8.35 -14.67 3.42
N THR A 126 -7.20 -15.05 3.96
CA THR A 126 -7.03 -16.32 4.67
C THR A 126 -7.63 -16.33 6.09
N LYS A 127 -8.28 -15.26 6.55
CA LYS A 127 -8.78 -15.13 7.92
C LYS A 127 -10.19 -14.58 8.04
N CYS A 128 -10.61 -13.66 7.17
CA CYS A 128 -11.94 -13.06 7.23
C CYS A 128 -12.66 -13.15 5.88
N PRO A 129 -13.97 -12.86 5.81
CA PRO A 129 -14.78 -12.94 4.58
C PRO A 129 -14.45 -11.88 3.52
N PHE A 130 -13.27 -11.25 3.56
CA PHE A 130 -12.87 -10.28 2.55
C PHE A 130 -12.51 -10.99 1.25
N GLU A 131 -13.16 -10.57 0.17
CA GLU A 131 -12.97 -11.07 -1.18
C GLU A 131 -12.75 -9.89 -2.14
N VAL A 132 -11.76 -10.01 -3.02
CA VAL A 132 -11.48 -9.04 -4.06
C VAL A 132 -11.30 -9.75 -5.40
N ILE A 133 -11.86 -9.18 -6.45
CA ILE A 133 -11.95 -9.75 -7.80
C ILE A 133 -11.11 -8.90 -8.75
N ARG A 134 -10.41 -9.54 -9.67
CA ARG A 134 -9.59 -8.89 -10.69
C ARG A 134 -9.98 -9.39 -12.08
N ASP A 135 -10.08 -8.48 -13.03
CA ASP A 135 -10.10 -8.83 -14.45
C ASP A 135 -8.74 -9.47 -14.81
N GLU A 136 -8.74 -10.75 -15.16
CA GLU A 136 -7.56 -11.46 -15.64
C GLU A 136 -7.85 -12.17 -16.96
N TRP A 137 -6.80 -12.31 -17.78
CA TRP A 137 -6.89 -13.02 -19.04
C TRP A 137 -7.29 -14.46 -18.79
N ASN A 138 -8.37 -14.91 -19.43
CA ASN A 138 -8.82 -16.29 -19.37
C ASN A 138 -7.73 -17.13 -20.06
N ARG A 139 -7.01 -17.93 -19.28
CA ARG A 139 -5.90 -18.77 -19.78
C ARG A 139 -6.41 -20.08 -20.34
#